data_AF-A0A2Z3H450-F1
#
_entry.id   AF-A0A2Z3H450-F1
#
_cell.length_a   1.000
_cell.length_b   1.000
_cell.length_c   1.000
_cell.angle_alpha   90.00
_cell.angle_beta   90.00
_cell.angle_gamma   90.00
#
_symmetry.space_group_name_H-M   'P 1'
#
loop_
_entity.id
_entity.type
_entity.pdbx_description
1 polymer ?
#
loop_
_entity_poly.entity_id
_entity_poly.type
_entity_poly.pdbx_seq_one_letter_code
_entity_poly.pdbx_strand_id
1 'polypeptide(L)'
;MLAFYALAVAMGVRSIWFWEPSVLDGLIPVATAVCLGWWAVVDARRRRHPIPLLSRPWFFLLAPVVVPGYVIWSRRGWGAGLVALHAALWYGTGFAVMHIGGVIVFGREWLRALGL
;
A
#
# COMPACT_ATOMS: atom_id res chain seq x y z
N MET A 1 -4.24 -2.15 -9.06
CA MET A 1 -2.82 -1.82 -8.79
C MET A 1 -2.53 -0.34 -8.95
N LEU A 2 -3.03 0.34 -10.00
CA LEU A 2 -2.91 1.80 -10.10
C LEU A 2 -3.41 2.54 -8.84
N ALA A 3 -4.61 2.20 -8.35
CA ALA A 3 -5.14 2.79 -7.11
C ALA A 3 -4.25 2.54 -5.88
N PHE A 4 -3.59 1.38 -5.79
CA PHE A 4 -2.67 1.06 -4.69
C PHE A 4 -1.43 1.98 -4.71
N TYR A 5 -0.87 2.26 -5.88
CA TYR A 5 0.24 3.20 -6.01
C TYR A 5 -0.18 4.66 -5.90
N ALA A 6 -1.41 5.02 -6.30
CA ALA A 6 -1.96 6.34 -6.02
C ALA A 6 -2.06 6.59 -4.50
N LEU A 7 -2.42 5.57 -3.72
CA LEU A 7 -2.39 5.65 -2.25
C LEU A 7 -0.97 5.78 -1.69
N ALA A 8 0.04 5.15 -2.32
CA ALA A 8 1.44 5.36 -1.95
C ALA A 8 1.87 6.82 -2.16
N VAL A 9 1.48 7.41 -3.28
CA VAL A 9 1.74 8.83 -3.57
C VAL A 9 1.03 9.72 -2.55
N ALA A 10 -0.26 9.47 -2.30
CA ALA A 10 -1.03 10.22 -1.31
C ALA A 10 -0.40 10.13 0.10
N MET A 11 0.08 8.95 0.49
CA MET A 11 0.81 8.75 1.74
C MET A 11 2.13 9.53 1.74
N GLY A 12 2.90 9.48 0.65
CA GLY A 12 4.14 10.24 0.53
C GLY A 12 3.92 11.76 0.66
N VAL A 13 2.89 12.30 0.00
CA VAL A 13 2.49 13.71 0.14
C VAL A 13 2.07 14.03 1.57
N ARG A 14 1.24 13.18 2.17
CA ARG A 14 0.79 13.32 3.55
C ARG A 14 1.96 13.33 4.54
N SER A 15 2.98 12.52 4.31
CA SER A 15 4.18 12.43 5.15
C SER A 15 5.12 13.65 5.05
N ILE A 16 4.91 14.57 4.11
CA ILE A 16 5.64 15.84 4.07
C ILE A 16 5.36 16.65 5.35
N TRP A 17 4.13 16.59 5.87
CA TRP A 17 3.69 17.23 7.12
C TRP A 17 3.40 16.19 8.22
N PHE A 18 4.30 15.22 8.40
CA PHE A 18 4.08 14.06 9.28
C PHE A 18 3.71 14.40 10.74
N TRP A 19 4.02 15.61 11.22
CA TRP A 19 3.76 16.05 12.59
C TRP A 19 2.30 16.48 12.85
N GLU A 20 1.52 16.79 11.81
CA GLU A 20 0.12 17.20 11.95
C GLU A 20 -0.81 16.01 11.73
N PRO A 21 -1.68 15.63 12.68
CA PRO A 21 -2.68 14.59 12.46
C PRO A 21 -3.62 14.94 11.31
N SER A 22 -4.00 13.95 10.49
CA SER A 22 -4.89 14.16 9.36
C SER A 22 -5.90 13.03 9.21
N VAL A 23 -7.07 13.34 8.65
CA VAL A 23 -8.07 12.33 8.24
C VAL A 23 -7.46 11.30 7.28
N LEU A 24 -6.45 11.68 6.50
CA LEU A 24 -5.71 10.78 5.62
C LEU A 24 -5.02 9.62 6.37
N ASP A 25 -4.66 9.80 7.64
CA ASP A 25 -4.02 8.76 8.46
C ASP A 25 -4.95 7.57 8.71
N GLY A 26 -6.27 7.82 8.75
CA GLY A 26 -7.29 6.78 8.81
C GLY A 26 -7.75 6.31 7.44
N LEU A 27 -7.93 7.24 6.48
CA LEU A 27 -8.47 6.91 5.16
C LEU A 27 -7.50 6.09 4.31
N ILE A 28 -6.19 6.36 4.33
CA ILE A 28 -5.21 5.66 3.49
C ILE A 28 -5.14 4.17 3.85
N PRO A 29 -5.04 3.75 5.13
CA PRO A 29 -5.11 2.33 5.49
C PRO A 29 -6.41 1.65 5.06
N VAL A 30 -7.56 2.31 5.26
CA VAL A 30 -8.88 1.78 4.87
C VAL A 30 -8.97 1.62 3.35
N ALA A 31 -8.57 2.63 2.58
CA ALA A 31 -8.57 2.57 1.12
C ALA A 31 -7.58 1.51 0.61
N THR A 32 -6.45 1.32 1.29
CA THR A 32 -5.45 0.29 0.97
C THR A 32 -6.05 -1.10 1.19
N ALA A 33 -6.74 -1.31 2.32
CA ALA A 33 -7.45 -2.55 2.60
C ALA A 33 -8.52 -2.86 1.54
N VAL A 34 -9.30 -1.85 1.11
CA VAL A 34 -10.27 -2.00 0.02
C VAL A 34 -9.59 -2.37 -1.30
N CYS A 35 -8.48 -1.70 -1.65
CA CYS A 35 -7.72 -1.99 -2.86
C CYS A 35 -7.18 -3.42 -2.87
N LEU A 36 -6.60 -3.88 -1.76
CA LEU A 36 -6.03 -5.22 -1.61
C LEU A 36 -7.11 -6.30 -1.63
N GLY A 37 -8.20 -6.10 -0.87
CA GLY A 37 -9.33 -7.04 -0.84
C GLY A 37 -9.99 -7.17 -2.20
N TRP A 38 -10.23 -6.06 -2.90
CA TRP A 38 -10.77 -6.07 -4.26
C TRP A 38 -9.84 -6.80 -5.23
N TRP A 39 -8.54 -6.52 -5.18
CA TRP A 39 -7.57 -7.20 -6.01
C TRP A 39 -7.58 -8.72 -5.77
N ALA A 40 -7.59 -9.18 -4.52
CA ALA A 40 -7.64 -10.60 -4.19
C ALA A 40 -8.91 -11.27 -4.74
N VAL A 41 -10.06 -10.61 -4.65
CA VAL A 41 -11.32 -11.13 -5.23
C VAL A 41 -11.23 -11.25 -6.75
N VAL A 42 -10.72 -10.24 -7.43
CA VAL A 42 -10.55 -10.26 -8.89
C VAL A 42 -9.55 -11.32 -9.32
N ASP A 43 -8.42 -11.44 -8.62
CA ASP A 43 -7.39 -12.44 -8.89
C ASP A 43 -7.90 -13.87 -8.69
N ALA A 44 -8.61 -14.12 -7.59
CA ALA A 44 -9.24 -15.41 -7.29
C ALA A 44 -10.20 -15.86 -8.38
N ARG A 45 -11.01 -14.92 -8.90
CA ARG A 45 -11.91 -15.19 -10.04
C ARG A 45 -11.12 -15.50 -11.31
N ARG A 46 -10.09 -14.71 -11.64
CA ARG A 46 -9.26 -14.93 -12.83
C ARG A 46 -8.53 -16.27 -12.80
N ARG A 47 -8.15 -16.73 -11.60
CA ARG A 47 -7.47 -18.02 -11.38
C ARG A 47 -8.43 -19.21 -11.26
N ARG A 48 -9.75 -19.01 -11.42
CA ARG A 48 -10.78 -20.06 -11.26
C ARG A 48 -10.79 -20.72 -9.87
N HIS A 49 -10.28 -20.04 -8.85
CA HIS A 49 -10.31 -20.44 -7.45
C HIS A 49 -11.05 -19.37 -6.63
N PRO A 50 -12.37 -19.25 -6.78
CA PRO A 50 -13.13 -18.17 -6.16
C PRO A 50 -13.11 -18.27 -4.63
N ILE A 51 -12.90 -17.13 -3.97
CA ILE A 51 -13.02 -17.03 -2.52
C ILE A 51 -14.49 -17.27 -2.12
N PRO A 52 -14.77 -18.18 -1.16
CA PRO A 52 -16.12 -18.45 -0.65
C PRO A 52 -16.79 -17.15 -0.19
N LEU A 53 -18.10 -17.01 -0.43
CA LEU A 53 -18.85 -15.78 -0.12
C LEU A 53 -18.67 -15.33 1.33
N LEU A 54 -18.76 -16.27 2.28
CA LEU A 54 -18.59 -16.03 3.72
C LEU A 54 -17.16 -15.61 4.09
N SER A 55 -16.17 -15.97 3.28
CA SER A 55 -14.76 -15.61 3.52
C SER A 55 -14.42 -14.22 3.01
N ARG A 56 -15.22 -13.64 2.09
CA ARG A 56 -14.90 -12.37 1.43
C ARG A 56 -14.70 -11.19 2.38
N PRO A 57 -15.53 -10.97 3.43
CA PRO A 57 -15.34 -9.83 4.33
C PRO A 57 -13.96 -9.82 5.00
N TRP A 58 -13.40 -10.99 5.31
CA TRP A 58 -12.09 -11.11 5.94
C TRP A 58 -10.94 -10.64 5.05
N PHE A 59 -11.10 -10.72 3.72
CA PHE A 59 -10.11 -10.18 2.76
C PHE A 59 -10.06 -8.64 2.76
N PHE A 60 -11.08 -7.98 3.29
CA PHE A 60 -11.11 -6.52 3.46
C PHE A 60 -10.72 -6.10 4.87
N LEU A 61 -11.29 -6.75 5.90
CA LEU A 61 -11.01 -6.40 7.30
C LEU A 61 -9.57 -6.72 7.72
N LEU A 62 -9.04 -7.85 7.26
CA LEU A 62 -7.70 -8.33 7.57
C LEU A 62 -6.82 -8.31 6.31
N ALA A 63 -7.09 -7.38 5.40
CA ALA A 63 -6.40 -7.28 4.11
C ALA A 63 -4.86 -7.32 4.22
N PRO A 64 -4.21 -6.63 5.18
CA PRO A 64 -2.75 -6.64 5.30
C PRO A 64 -2.14 -8.02 5.56
N VAL A 65 -2.93 -8.99 6.04
CA VAL A 65 -2.46 -10.33 6.38
C VAL A 65 -3.06 -11.37 5.43
N VAL A 66 -4.38 -11.36 5.26
CA VAL A 66 -5.11 -12.36 4.49
C VAL A 66 -4.77 -12.28 2.99
N VAL A 67 -4.63 -11.07 2.45
CA VAL A 67 -4.32 -10.89 1.01
C VAL A 67 -2.92 -11.40 0.68
N PRO A 68 -1.83 -11.03 1.41
CA PRO A 68 -0.53 -11.64 1.23
C PRO A 68 -0.53 -13.16 1.40
N GLY A 69 -1.19 -13.67 2.45
CA GLY A 69 -1.30 -15.11 2.69
C GLY A 69 -1.94 -15.86 1.52
N TYR A 70 -3.04 -15.32 0.99
CA TYR A 70 -3.70 -15.84 -0.21
C TYR A 70 -2.78 -15.84 -1.44
N VAL A 71 -2.02 -14.77 -1.65
CA VAL A 71 -1.12 -14.63 -2.80
C VAL A 71 0.03 -15.63 -2.72
N ILE A 72 0.62 -15.78 -1.54
CA ILE A 72 1.69 -16.76 -1.28
C ILE A 72 1.16 -18.18 -1.47
N TRP A 73 -0.01 -18.49 -0.92
CA TRP A 73 -0.63 -19.80 -1.05
C TRP A 73 -0.95 -20.14 -2.52
N SER A 74 -1.60 -19.21 -3.23
CA SER A 74 -2.06 -19.43 -4.62
C SER A 74 -0.94 -19.46 -5.66
N ARG A 75 0.26 -18.95 -5.34
CA ARG A 75 1.39 -18.81 -6.28
C ARG A 75 2.71 -19.37 -5.76
N ARG A 76 2.71 -20.04 -4.60
CA ARG A 76 3.89 -20.58 -3.92
C ARG A 76 5.00 -19.51 -3.75
N GLY A 77 6.27 -19.88 -3.96
CA GLY A 77 7.41 -18.96 -3.81
C GLY A 77 7.33 -17.70 -4.68
N TRP A 78 6.68 -17.77 -5.85
CA TRP A 78 6.45 -16.59 -6.70
C TRP A 78 5.49 -15.58 -6.05
N GLY A 79 4.54 -16.07 -5.24
CA GLY A 79 3.64 -15.22 -4.47
C GLY A 79 4.38 -14.38 -3.43
N ALA A 80 5.33 -14.97 -2.72
CA ALA A 80 6.16 -14.26 -1.75
C ALA A 80 6.99 -13.17 -2.42
N GLY A 81 7.64 -13.48 -3.56
CA GLY A 81 8.37 -12.50 -4.35
C GLY A 81 7.50 -11.34 -4.83
N LEU A 82 6.27 -11.62 -5.29
CA LEU A 82 5.32 -10.59 -5.70
C LEU A 82 4.88 -9.69 -4.54
N VAL A 83 4.58 -10.27 -3.38
CA VAL A 83 4.22 -9.49 -2.17
C VAL A 83 5.38 -8.59 -1.76
N ALA A 84 6.61 -9.13 -1.69
CA ALA A 84 7.79 -8.38 -1.35
C ALA A 84 8.06 -7.24 -2.36
N LEU A 85 7.96 -7.52 -3.65
CA LEU A 85 8.12 -6.53 -4.71
C LEU A 85 7.10 -5.40 -4.58
N HIS A 86 5.81 -5.72 -4.40
CA HIS A 86 4.78 -4.70 -4.25
C HIS A 86 4.93 -3.90 -2.97
N ALA A 87 5.34 -4.52 -1.87
CA ALA A 87 5.64 -3.81 -0.62
C ALA A 87 6.82 -2.84 -0.81
N ALA A 88 7.90 -3.30 -1.44
CA ALA A 88 9.08 -2.48 -1.73
C ALA A 88 8.74 -1.31 -2.68
N LEU A 89 7.99 -1.56 -3.75
CA LEU A 89 7.57 -0.52 -4.68
C LEU A 89 6.60 0.48 -4.04
N TRP A 90 5.67 0.02 -3.21
CA TRP A 90 4.73 0.90 -2.51
C TRP A 90 5.48 1.82 -1.53
N TYR A 91 6.32 1.23 -0.68
CA TYR A 91 7.15 1.98 0.25
C TYR A 91 8.10 2.94 -0.48
N GLY A 92 8.81 2.45 -1.50
CA GLY A 92 9.73 3.26 -2.30
C GLY A 92 9.03 4.41 -3.01
N THR A 93 7.82 4.20 -3.53
CA THR A 93 7.02 5.28 -4.14
C THR A 93 6.67 6.35 -3.12
N GLY A 94 6.13 5.96 -1.95
CA GLY A 94 5.79 6.92 -0.90
C GLY A 94 7.03 7.65 -0.36
N PHE A 95 8.13 6.93 -0.16
CA PHE A 95 9.42 7.47 0.29
C PHE A 95 9.98 8.50 -0.69
N ALA A 96 9.97 8.18 -1.99
CA ALA A 96 10.44 9.09 -3.03
C ALA A 96 9.58 10.35 -3.10
N VAL A 97 8.25 10.20 -3.07
CA VAL A 97 7.32 11.35 -3.08
C VAL A 97 7.52 12.23 -1.86
N MET A 98 7.70 11.64 -0.67
CA MET A 98 7.96 12.40 0.56
C MET A 98 9.26 13.21 0.46
N HIS A 99 10.36 12.60 0.02
CA HIS A 99 11.65 13.29 -0.03
C HIS A 99 11.71 14.32 -1.16
N ILE A 100 11.24 13.96 -2.35
CA ILE A 100 11.21 14.90 -3.49
C ILE A 100 10.27 16.07 -3.15
N GLY A 101 9.06 15.77 -2.64
CA GLY A 101 8.10 16.78 -2.22
C GLY A 101 8.63 17.67 -1.09
N GLY A 102 9.25 17.08 -0.07
CA GLY A 102 9.86 17.82 1.04
C GLY A 102 10.98 18.76 0.58
N VAL A 103 11.86 18.31 -0.33
CA VAL A 103 12.88 19.17 -0.96
C VAL A 103 12.25 20.31 -1.76
N ILE A 104 11.16 20.04 -2.51
CA ILE A 104 10.47 21.07 -3.30
C ILE A 104 9.80 22.11 -2.39
N VAL A 105 9.18 21.68 -1.28
CA VAL A 105 8.40 22.55 -0.39
C VAL A 105 9.28 23.32 0.60
N PHE A 106 10.26 22.67 1.21
CA PHE A 106 11.06 23.24 2.31
C PHE A 106 12.55 23.49 1.92
N GLY A 107 12.98 23.06 0.74
CA GLY A 107 14.33 23.33 0.24
C GLY A 107 15.44 22.85 1.17
N ARG A 108 16.33 23.76 1.58
CA ARG A 108 17.49 23.45 2.44
C ARG A 108 17.12 23.05 3.86
N GLU A 109 15.96 23.48 4.36
CA GLU A 109 15.52 23.11 5.72
C GLU A 109 15.24 21.61 5.81
N TRP A 110 14.67 21.03 4.75
CA TRP A 110 14.47 19.59 4.63
C TRP A 110 15.78 18.81 4.70
N LEU A 111 16.80 19.24 3.95
CA LEU A 111 18.12 18.61 3.96
C LEU A 111 18.77 18.68 5.34
N ARG A 112 18.73 19.86 5.98
CA ARG A 112 19.25 20.03 7.35
C ARG A 112 18.53 19.14 8.35
N ALA A 113 17.20 19.00 8.24
CA ALA A 113 16.42 18.11 9.10
C ALA A 113 16.81 16.62 8.91
N LEU A 114 17.29 16.25 7.72
CA LEU A 114 17.85 14.93 7.42
C LEU A 114 19.34 14.78 7.81
N GLY A 115 19.98 15.85 8.30
CA GLY A 115 21.41 15.86 8.65
C GLY A 115 22.36 15.98 7.46
N LEU A 116 21.88 16.50 6.32
CA LEU A 116 22.65 16.79 5.10
C LEU A 116 22.88 18.30 4.95
#